data_AF-A0A8S3CKJ4-F1
#
_entry.id   AF-A0A8S3CKJ4-F1
#
_cell.length_a   1.000
_cell.length_b   1.000
_cell.length_c   1.000
_cell.angle_alpha   90.00
_cell.angle_beta   90.00
_cell.angle_gamma   90.00
#
_symmetry.space_group_name_H-M   'P 1'
#
loop_
_entity.id
_entity.type
_entity.pdbx_description
1 polymer ?
#
loop_
_entity_poly.entity_id
_entity_poly.type
_entity_poly.pdbx_seq_one_letter_code
_entity_poly.pdbx_strand_id
1 'polypeptide(L)'
;IDNDDDGNDQTDSPKNDFWNLSNDEYYNPRLVDSVGKNLGSLNLQHATPAVELCTQLFPTHLNATKLRHFHRPTIKKVAHGKIKPGEYHPVQSIQKIAETRAAEREKERQAYGGGEMFYMRRLQDLSGLDSDLVLAEYCEQYPSLLNQIGMATRVKNYYKKKPGKQDNPPMLEYGEISYAHTSPFQADMLPGEILQAFENHMFRAPIFHHQLLPTDFLILRTKSNYHIRNIRNIFTVGQECPLQEVPGPNSKRANIFARDFLQAYIFRLFWKSRDKPPRIKMEDVRKAFPQNAENSIRKRLKMSSDFKRTGGVHCNWWVLRSDFRLPSQEEIRQLVTPEQCCAYYSMQAAEQRLKDAGYGEKVLFAGVDDEAADENDTSKIEDEIKCAPWHTTKAYLDSLKGKCWLQLRGFSDPTGCGEGFSYVRVSNKPNAREAEPETIQTKKMVTGTDAD
;
A
#
# COMPACT_ATOMS: atom_id res chain seq x y z
N ILE A 1 61.55 -14.57 -27.35
CA ILE A 1 61.07 -15.85 -27.91
C ILE A 1 60.00 -16.29 -26.94
N ASP A 2 58.76 -16.30 -27.43
CA ASP A 2 57.52 -16.75 -26.81
C ASP A 2 57.12 -16.14 -25.46
N ASN A 3 56.07 -15.31 -25.50
CA ASN A 3 54.82 -15.49 -24.77
C ASN A 3 54.05 -14.17 -24.83
N ASP A 4 52.94 -14.14 -25.57
CA ASP A 4 51.80 -13.29 -25.23
C ASP A 4 50.53 -14.05 -25.66
N ASP A 5 49.78 -14.45 -24.63
CA ASP A 5 48.49 -15.11 -24.63
C ASP A 5 47.42 -14.01 -24.58
N ASP A 6 46.77 -13.74 -25.71
CA ASP A 6 45.58 -12.89 -25.77
C ASP A 6 44.43 -13.68 -26.41
N GLY A 7 43.66 -14.34 -25.54
CA GLY A 7 42.36 -14.91 -25.84
C GLY A 7 41.35 -13.82 -26.19
N ASN A 8 41.05 -13.70 -27.48
CA ASN A 8 39.99 -12.82 -28.00
C ASN A 8 38.63 -13.49 -27.81
N ASP A 9 37.98 -13.23 -26.67
CA ASP A 9 36.61 -13.67 -26.39
C ASP A 9 35.63 -12.79 -27.19
N GLN A 10 35.33 -13.22 -28.42
CA GLN A 10 34.29 -12.59 -29.26
C GLN A 10 32.93 -12.73 -28.57
N THR A 11 32.40 -11.61 -28.10
CA THR A 11 31.06 -11.48 -27.55
C THR A 11 30.02 -12.00 -28.55
N ASP A 12 29.44 -13.16 -28.23
CA ASP A 12 28.36 -13.79 -28.96
C ASP A 12 27.15 -12.85 -28.99
N SER A 13 26.76 -12.39 -30.19
CA SER A 13 25.59 -11.55 -30.37
C SER A 13 24.32 -12.40 -30.16
N PRO A 14 23.32 -11.94 -29.38
CA PRO A 14 22.19 -12.78 -29.01
C PRO A 14 21.33 -13.08 -30.25
N LYS A 15 21.18 -14.38 -30.54
CA LYS A 15 20.27 -14.91 -31.56
C LYS A 15 18.87 -14.33 -31.37
N ASN A 16 18.42 -13.52 -32.33
CA ASN A 16 17.01 -13.15 -32.48
C ASN A 16 16.19 -14.44 -32.59
N ASP A 17 15.18 -14.58 -31.74
CA ASP A 17 14.23 -15.69 -31.81
C ASP A 17 13.54 -15.66 -33.18
N PHE A 18 13.69 -16.74 -33.95
CA PHE A 18 13.21 -16.87 -35.32
C PHE A 18 11.70 -16.62 -35.44
N TRP A 19 10.95 -16.77 -34.34
CA TRP A 19 9.50 -16.57 -34.29
C TRP A 19 9.08 -15.16 -33.83
N ASN A 20 10.00 -14.29 -33.41
CA ASN A 20 9.70 -12.89 -33.06
C ASN A 20 9.71 -11.98 -34.30
N LEU A 21 8.76 -12.21 -35.21
CA LEU A 21 8.61 -11.44 -36.45
C LEU A 21 8.18 -9.99 -36.21
N SER A 22 7.56 -9.69 -35.05
CA SER A 22 7.09 -8.35 -34.67
C SER A 22 8.15 -7.51 -33.94
N ASN A 23 9.28 -8.13 -33.55
CA ASN A 23 10.32 -7.51 -32.73
C ASN A 23 9.76 -6.80 -31.48
N ASP A 24 8.68 -7.34 -30.92
CA ASP A 24 8.02 -6.80 -29.74
C ASP A 24 8.56 -7.44 -28.45
N GLU A 25 8.35 -6.76 -27.32
CA GLU A 25 8.81 -7.22 -26.01
C GLU A 25 8.07 -8.48 -25.55
N TYR A 26 6.93 -8.84 -26.15
CA TYR A 26 6.07 -9.95 -25.72
C TYR A 26 6.61 -11.33 -26.12
N TYR A 27 7.54 -11.39 -27.07
CA TYR A 27 8.19 -12.62 -27.54
C TYR A 27 9.59 -12.84 -26.96
N ASN A 28 10.03 -12.05 -25.98
CA ASN A 28 11.36 -12.23 -25.41
C ASN A 28 11.35 -13.34 -24.32
N PRO A 29 11.97 -14.51 -24.54
CA PRO A 29 11.97 -15.61 -23.58
C PRO A 29 12.65 -15.25 -22.24
N ARG A 30 13.42 -14.16 -22.16
CA ARG A 30 14.01 -13.67 -20.90
C ARG A 30 12.99 -13.02 -19.93
N LEU A 31 11.79 -12.67 -20.39
CA LEU A 31 10.70 -12.18 -19.52
C LEU A 31 9.97 -13.31 -18.78
N VAL A 32 10.12 -14.56 -19.24
CA VAL A 32 9.43 -15.74 -18.72
C VAL A 32 9.94 -16.14 -17.33
N ASP A 33 11.20 -15.83 -17.01
CA ASP A 33 11.82 -16.12 -15.71
C ASP A 33 11.55 -15.05 -14.63
N SER A 34 10.62 -14.12 -14.87
CA SER A 34 10.52 -12.90 -14.07
C SER A 34 9.13 -12.63 -13.48
N VAL A 35 8.60 -13.61 -12.75
CA VAL A 35 7.38 -13.48 -11.90
C VAL A 35 7.50 -12.33 -10.86
N GLY A 36 8.68 -11.72 -10.68
CA GLY A 36 8.91 -10.59 -9.77
C GLY A 36 9.43 -9.27 -10.40
N LYS A 37 9.59 -9.13 -11.73
CA LYS A 37 10.19 -7.91 -12.34
C LYS A 37 9.24 -7.02 -13.15
N ASN A 38 7.95 -7.36 -13.28
CA ASN A 38 6.97 -6.47 -13.94
C ASN A 38 6.59 -5.21 -13.13
N LEU A 39 7.29 -4.91 -12.03
CA LEU A 39 7.08 -3.68 -11.27
C LEU A 39 7.48 -2.41 -12.07
N GLY A 40 8.30 -2.55 -13.11
CA GLY A 40 8.73 -1.43 -13.97
C GLY A 40 7.66 -0.90 -14.95
N SER A 41 6.53 -1.59 -15.12
CA SER A 41 5.47 -1.22 -16.09
C SER A 41 4.32 -0.42 -15.44
N LEU A 42 4.29 -0.30 -14.12
CA LEU A 42 3.22 0.42 -13.42
C LEU A 42 3.54 1.93 -13.38
N ASN A 43 3.25 2.66 -14.45
CA ASN A 43 3.27 4.14 -14.46
C ASN A 43 2.09 4.69 -13.64
N LEU A 44 2.10 4.44 -12.32
CA LEU A 44 1.05 4.84 -11.40
C LEU A 44 1.35 6.21 -10.81
N GLN A 45 0.49 7.19 -11.09
CA GLN A 45 0.63 8.55 -10.57
C GLN A 45 -0.37 8.83 -9.45
N HIS A 46 0.14 9.06 -8.24
CA HIS A 46 -0.68 9.52 -7.11
C HIS A 46 -1.04 11.00 -7.25
N ALA A 47 -2.06 11.44 -6.51
CA ALA A 47 -2.44 12.85 -6.46
C ALA A 47 -1.29 13.71 -5.93
N THR A 48 -1.15 14.94 -6.44
CA THR A 48 -0.08 15.86 -5.98
C THR A 48 -0.08 16.03 -4.45
N PRO A 49 -1.22 16.21 -3.75
CA PRO A 49 -1.21 16.31 -2.29
C PRO A 49 -0.75 15.03 -1.57
N ALA A 50 -0.88 13.86 -2.20
CA ALA A 50 -0.41 12.60 -1.65
C ALA A 50 1.10 12.44 -1.83
N VAL A 51 1.61 12.69 -3.04
CA VAL A 51 3.05 12.71 -3.33
C VAL A 51 3.79 13.75 -2.47
N GLU A 52 3.14 14.85 -2.15
CA GLU A 52 3.68 15.89 -1.26
C GLU A 52 3.50 15.61 0.23
N LEU A 53 2.95 14.44 0.59
CA LEU A 53 2.70 14.01 1.98
C LEU A 53 1.97 15.09 2.79
N CYS A 54 0.91 15.66 2.20
CA CYS A 54 0.10 16.68 2.86
C CYS A 54 -0.41 16.15 4.20
N THR A 55 -0.21 16.90 5.29
CA THR A 55 -0.55 16.45 6.67
C THR A 55 -2.03 16.16 6.90
N GLN A 56 -2.91 16.59 6.00
CA GLN A 56 -4.35 16.26 6.04
C GLN A 56 -4.62 14.84 5.56
N LEU A 57 -3.77 14.31 4.68
CA LEU A 57 -3.87 12.96 4.09
C LEU A 57 -2.90 11.98 4.76
N PHE A 58 -1.69 12.46 5.09
CA PHE A 58 -0.60 11.71 5.72
C PHE A 58 -0.33 12.29 7.12
N PRO A 59 -1.01 11.80 8.17
CA PRO A 59 -0.87 12.33 9.52
C PRO A 59 0.55 12.10 10.06
N THR A 60 1.14 13.14 10.67
CA THR A 60 2.49 13.06 11.25
C THR A 60 2.56 12.23 12.53
N HIS A 61 1.42 12.10 13.22
CA HIS A 61 1.28 11.32 14.45
C HIS A 61 -0.13 10.75 14.58
N LEU A 62 -0.18 9.46 14.92
CA LEU A 62 -1.38 8.68 15.21
C LEU A 62 -1.33 8.28 16.69
N ASN A 63 -2.33 8.70 17.47
CA ASN A 63 -2.46 8.25 18.85
C ASN A 63 -3.16 6.87 18.90
N ALA A 64 -3.15 6.21 20.07
CA ALA A 64 -3.77 4.90 20.26
C ALA A 64 -5.23 4.84 19.74
N THR A 65 -6.05 5.86 20.02
CA THR A 65 -7.43 5.91 19.52
C THR A 65 -7.51 5.92 17.99
N LYS A 66 -6.65 6.70 17.31
CA LYS A 66 -6.60 6.73 15.84
C LYS A 66 -6.05 5.43 15.26
N LEU A 67 -5.10 4.78 15.92
CA LEU A 67 -4.54 3.50 15.50
C LEU A 67 -5.57 2.36 15.59
N ARG A 68 -6.41 2.34 16.64
CA ARG A 68 -7.54 1.41 16.77
C ARG A 68 -8.60 1.59 15.67
N HIS A 69 -8.84 2.85 15.28
CA HIS A 69 -9.79 3.23 14.23
C HIS A 69 -9.10 3.51 12.89
N PHE A 70 -7.93 2.92 12.65
CA PHE A 70 -7.19 3.11 11.41
C PHE A 70 -8.04 2.62 10.23
N HIS A 71 -8.21 3.47 9.21
CA HIS A 71 -9.18 3.33 8.12
C HIS A 71 -10.66 3.18 8.49
N ARG A 72 -11.03 3.36 9.77
CA ARG A 72 -12.42 3.30 10.26
C ARG A 72 -12.79 4.56 11.03
N PRO A 73 -12.75 5.75 10.38
CA PRO A 73 -13.00 7.01 11.06
C PRO A 73 -14.42 7.08 11.61
N THR A 74 -14.55 7.29 12.92
CA THR A 74 -15.85 7.48 13.57
C THR A 74 -16.43 8.85 13.22
N ILE A 75 -17.75 8.93 13.07
CA ILE A 75 -18.47 10.20 12.85
C ILE A 75 -18.29 11.10 14.08
N LYS A 76 -17.48 12.16 13.94
CA LYS A 76 -17.26 13.13 15.02
C LYS A 76 -18.38 14.17 15.07
N LYS A 77 -18.79 14.55 16.28
CA LYS A 77 -19.66 15.72 16.47
C LYS A 77 -18.90 16.97 16.04
N VAL A 78 -19.55 17.80 15.23
CA VAL A 78 -18.97 19.07 14.78
C VAL A 78 -19.19 20.08 15.90
N ALA A 79 -18.11 20.51 16.57
CA ALA A 79 -18.19 21.51 17.64
C ALA A 79 -18.52 22.91 17.11
N HIS A 80 -18.11 23.20 15.86
CA HIS A 80 -18.30 24.48 15.20
C HIS A 80 -18.64 24.25 13.72
N GLY A 81 -19.75 24.82 13.25
CA GLY A 81 -20.20 24.68 11.86
C GLY A 81 -21.70 24.87 11.74
N LYS A 82 -22.22 24.78 10.49
CA LYS A 82 -23.66 24.85 10.23
C LYS A 82 -24.40 23.59 10.69
N ILE A 83 -23.71 22.44 10.70
CA ILE A 83 -24.28 21.17 11.16
C ILE A 83 -24.23 21.14 12.68
N LYS A 84 -25.39 21.29 13.31
CA LYS A 84 -25.58 21.22 14.76
C LYS A 84 -26.21 19.87 15.17
N PRO A 85 -25.74 19.25 16.27
CA PRO A 85 -26.36 18.05 16.81
C PRO A 85 -27.82 18.29 17.22
N GLY A 86 -28.72 17.34 16.93
CA GLY A 86 -30.14 17.41 17.31
C GLY A 86 -31.03 18.23 16.37
N GLU A 87 -30.47 18.86 15.34
CA GLU A 87 -31.23 19.61 14.33
C GLU A 87 -31.33 18.82 13.02
N TYR A 88 -32.42 19.05 12.28
CA TYR A 88 -32.57 18.56 10.90
C TYR A 88 -31.74 19.43 9.95
N HIS A 89 -30.96 18.78 9.08
CA HIS A 89 -30.13 19.44 8.08
C HIS A 89 -30.52 18.97 6.67
N PRO A 90 -30.60 19.87 5.68
CA PRO A 90 -30.94 19.49 4.31
C PRO A 90 -29.85 18.61 3.69
N VAL A 91 -30.26 17.62 2.91
CA VAL A 91 -29.37 16.75 2.14
C VAL A 91 -29.44 17.16 0.67
N GLN A 92 -28.31 17.59 0.11
CA GLN A 92 -28.23 18.16 -1.24
C GLN A 92 -27.85 17.09 -2.28
N SER A 93 -28.51 17.10 -3.44
CA SER A 93 -28.07 16.29 -4.59
C SER A 93 -26.77 16.85 -5.16
N ILE A 94 -25.84 15.97 -5.53
CA ILE A 94 -24.57 16.36 -6.15
C ILE A 94 -24.67 16.60 -7.66
N GLN A 95 -25.80 16.26 -8.31
CA GLN A 95 -25.90 16.16 -9.76
C GLN A 95 -25.37 17.41 -10.49
N LYS A 96 -25.86 18.60 -10.09
CA LYS A 96 -25.41 19.88 -10.66
C LYS A 96 -23.92 20.16 -10.42
N ILE A 97 -23.39 19.77 -9.26
CA ILE A 97 -21.97 19.95 -8.91
C ILE A 97 -21.11 19.05 -9.80
N ALA A 98 -21.50 17.80 -9.97
CA ALA A 98 -20.80 16.82 -10.80
C ALA A 98 -20.81 17.24 -12.28
N GLU A 99 -21.97 17.63 -12.82
CA GLU A 99 -22.12 18.10 -14.21
C GLU A 99 -21.26 19.35 -14.48
N THR A 100 -21.28 20.32 -13.57
CA THR A 100 -20.48 21.56 -13.70
C THR A 100 -18.99 21.23 -13.73
N ARG A 101 -18.50 20.40 -12.80
CA ARG A 101 -17.08 20.03 -12.74
C ARG A 101 -16.64 19.15 -13.91
N ALA A 102 -17.50 18.27 -14.41
CA ALA A 102 -17.21 17.47 -15.60
C ALA A 102 -17.02 18.39 -16.82
N ALA A 103 -17.91 19.37 -17.00
CA ALA A 103 -17.80 20.35 -18.08
C ALA A 103 -16.53 21.22 -17.97
N GLU A 104 -16.15 21.63 -16.76
CA GLU A 104 -14.90 22.38 -16.52
C GLU A 104 -13.66 21.55 -16.89
N ARG A 105 -13.60 20.28 -16.48
CA ARG A 105 -12.48 19.38 -16.81
C ARG A 105 -12.39 19.08 -18.30
N GLU A 106 -13.53 18.94 -18.97
CA GLU A 106 -13.58 18.72 -20.41
C GLU A 106 -13.10 19.96 -21.18
N LYS A 107 -13.54 21.16 -20.75
CA LYS A 107 -13.06 22.41 -21.31
C LYS A 107 -11.56 22.59 -21.13
N GLU A 108 -11.03 22.22 -19.95
CA GLU A 108 -9.59 22.24 -19.70
C GLU A 108 -8.85 21.27 -20.63
N ARG A 109 -9.36 20.05 -20.79
CA ARG A 109 -8.79 19.04 -21.71
C ARG A 109 -8.67 19.57 -23.13
N GLN A 110 -9.73 20.18 -23.64
CA GLN A 110 -9.76 20.73 -25.00
C GLN A 110 -8.81 21.94 -25.14
N ALA A 111 -8.70 22.79 -24.11
CA ALA A 111 -7.82 23.95 -24.14
C ALA A 111 -6.32 23.57 -24.21
N TYR A 112 -5.93 22.41 -23.68
CA TYR A 112 -4.57 21.90 -23.73
C TYR A 112 -4.31 20.93 -24.91
N GLY A 113 -5.19 20.91 -25.91
CA GLY A 113 -4.98 20.12 -27.13
C GLY A 113 -5.52 18.69 -27.09
N GLY A 114 -6.35 18.36 -26.10
CA GLY A 114 -6.95 17.03 -25.96
C GLY A 114 -6.03 16.00 -25.28
N GLY A 115 -6.39 14.72 -25.40
CA GLY A 115 -5.60 13.61 -24.84
C GLY A 115 -5.88 13.30 -23.36
N GLU A 116 -4.94 12.61 -22.73
CA GLU A 116 -4.99 12.25 -21.31
C GLU A 116 -4.48 13.43 -20.46
N MET A 117 -5.25 13.80 -19.43
CA MET A 117 -4.93 14.92 -18.55
C MET A 117 -4.98 14.50 -17.09
N PHE A 118 -4.00 14.97 -16.31
CA PHE A 118 -3.95 14.72 -14.87
C PHE A 118 -4.72 15.79 -14.08
N TYR A 119 -5.84 15.40 -13.48
CA TYR A 119 -6.72 16.32 -12.74
C TYR A 119 -6.47 16.38 -11.23
N MET A 120 -5.79 15.40 -10.64
CA MET A 120 -5.66 15.22 -9.18
C MET A 120 -4.55 16.09 -8.57
N ARG A 121 -4.64 17.41 -8.77
CA ARG A 121 -3.58 18.37 -8.44
C ARG A 121 -3.75 19.03 -7.08
N ARG A 122 -4.98 19.16 -6.57
CA ARG A 122 -5.30 19.86 -5.31
C ARG A 122 -6.18 19.00 -4.42
N LEU A 123 -6.23 19.35 -3.13
CA LEU A 123 -7.09 18.66 -2.15
C LEU A 123 -8.58 18.71 -2.55
N GLN A 124 -9.04 19.77 -3.20
CA GLN A 124 -10.44 19.87 -3.63
C GLN A 124 -10.78 18.94 -4.81
N ASP A 125 -9.78 18.48 -5.54
CA ASP A 125 -9.94 17.58 -6.69
C ASP A 125 -10.13 16.12 -6.21
N LEU A 126 -9.77 15.81 -4.96
CA LEU A 126 -9.95 14.50 -4.30
C LEU A 126 -11.34 14.30 -3.66
N SER A 127 -12.27 15.20 -3.94
CA SER A 127 -13.61 15.17 -3.37
C SER A 127 -14.47 14.10 -4.05
N GLY A 128 -15.30 13.39 -3.28
CA GLY A 128 -16.32 12.47 -3.84
C GLY A 128 -17.61 13.16 -4.30
N LEU A 129 -17.65 14.49 -4.29
CA LEU A 129 -18.80 15.30 -4.75
C LEU A 129 -18.93 15.35 -6.28
N ASP A 130 -17.87 14.98 -6.98
CA ASP A 130 -17.75 14.99 -8.42
C ASP A 130 -17.17 13.67 -8.92
N SER A 131 -17.26 13.42 -10.23
CA SER A 131 -16.75 12.23 -10.91
C SER A 131 -17.49 10.93 -10.59
N ASP A 132 -17.20 9.90 -11.39
CA ASP A 132 -17.65 8.54 -11.15
C ASP A 132 -16.92 7.95 -9.93
N LEU A 133 -17.65 7.17 -9.14
CA LEU A 133 -17.15 6.51 -7.95
C LEU A 133 -17.55 5.04 -7.96
N VAL A 134 -16.65 4.22 -7.42
CA VAL A 134 -16.90 2.83 -7.08
C VAL A 134 -16.61 2.65 -5.60
N LEU A 135 -17.33 1.73 -4.95
CA LEU A 135 -16.97 1.29 -3.61
C LEU A 135 -16.08 0.05 -3.71
N ALA A 136 -15.20 -0.13 -2.73
CA ALA A 136 -14.37 -1.31 -2.59
C ALA A 136 -14.45 -1.77 -1.13
N GLU A 137 -15.06 -2.93 -0.90
CA GLU A 137 -15.18 -3.57 0.40
C GLU A 137 -14.14 -4.67 0.52
N TYR A 138 -13.25 -4.55 1.51
CA TYR A 138 -12.17 -5.50 1.71
C TYR A 138 -12.65 -6.64 2.61
N CYS A 139 -12.46 -7.88 2.17
CA CYS A 139 -12.78 -9.07 2.97
C CYS A 139 -11.86 -9.19 4.19
N GLU A 140 -10.59 -8.79 4.06
CA GLU A 140 -9.66 -8.78 5.18
C GLU A 140 -10.06 -7.71 6.20
N GLN A 141 -10.23 -8.10 7.48
CA GLN A 141 -10.54 -7.14 8.54
C GLN A 141 -9.43 -6.11 8.74
N TYR A 142 -8.17 -6.51 8.61
CA TYR A 142 -7.03 -5.60 8.68
C TYR A 142 -6.07 -5.93 7.53
N PRO A 143 -6.35 -5.46 6.31
CA PRO A 143 -5.47 -5.68 5.17
C PRO A 143 -4.06 -5.19 5.48
N SER A 144 -3.05 -5.86 4.93
CA SER A 144 -1.65 -5.59 5.28
C SER A 144 -1.23 -4.18 4.85
N LEU A 145 -1.72 -3.70 3.70
CA LEU A 145 -1.35 -2.40 3.14
C LEU A 145 -2.56 -1.70 2.52
N LEU A 146 -3.01 -0.61 3.15
CA LEU A 146 -4.11 0.19 2.63
C LEU A 146 -3.66 1.54 2.06
N ASN A 147 -4.28 1.93 0.96
CA ASN A 147 -4.10 3.25 0.35
C ASN A 147 -4.63 4.36 1.26
N GLN A 148 -3.82 5.40 1.47
CA GLN A 148 -4.28 6.66 2.03
C GLN A 148 -5.07 7.47 0.99
N ILE A 149 -5.89 8.42 1.46
CA ILE A 149 -6.64 9.32 0.58
C ILE A 149 -5.67 10.05 -0.36
N GLY A 150 -5.97 10.05 -1.66
CA GLY A 150 -5.14 10.66 -2.70
C GLY A 150 -4.09 9.74 -3.32
N MET A 151 -3.92 8.52 -2.81
CA MET A 151 -3.18 7.47 -3.52
C MET A 151 -4.05 6.90 -4.65
N ALA A 152 -3.37 6.27 -5.60
CA ALA A 152 -3.98 5.74 -6.82
C ALA A 152 -3.81 4.22 -6.84
N THR A 153 -4.74 3.53 -7.49
CA THR A 153 -4.65 2.10 -7.80
C THR A 153 -5.20 1.88 -9.20
N ARG A 154 -4.67 0.92 -9.94
CA ARG A 154 -5.20 0.53 -11.25
C ARG A 154 -6.10 -0.68 -11.09
N VAL A 155 -7.08 -0.80 -11.99
CA VAL A 155 -7.81 -2.04 -12.21
C VAL A 155 -7.20 -2.72 -13.44
N LYS A 156 -6.63 -3.90 -13.25
CA LYS A 156 -6.15 -4.76 -14.35
C LYS A 156 -7.08 -5.94 -14.52
N ASN A 157 -7.40 -6.24 -15.76
CA ASN A 157 -8.23 -7.38 -16.15
C ASN A 157 -7.29 -8.43 -16.72
N TYR A 158 -6.76 -9.31 -15.87
CA TYR A 158 -5.87 -10.38 -16.31
C TYR A 158 -6.68 -11.39 -17.11
N TYR A 159 -6.23 -11.72 -18.32
CA TYR A 159 -6.89 -12.66 -19.20
C TYR A 159 -5.91 -13.72 -19.72
N LYS A 160 -6.23 -14.99 -19.51
CA LYS A 160 -5.45 -16.11 -20.07
C LYS A 160 -6.08 -16.57 -21.38
N LYS A 161 -5.33 -16.50 -22.49
CA LYS A 161 -5.83 -16.90 -23.81
C LYS A 161 -6.16 -18.39 -23.88
N LYS A 162 -7.20 -18.75 -24.62
CA LYS A 162 -7.49 -20.15 -24.98
C LYS A 162 -6.49 -20.64 -26.03
N PRO A 163 -6.01 -21.89 -25.95
CA PRO A 163 -5.12 -22.44 -26.97
C PRO A 163 -5.83 -22.56 -28.33
N GLY A 164 -5.16 -22.15 -29.41
CA GLY A 164 -5.59 -22.40 -30.79
C GLY A 164 -6.82 -21.62 -31.28
N LYS A 165 -7.38 -20.69 -30.50
CA LYS A 165 -8.48 -19.81 -30.92
C LYS A 165 -8.11 -18.35 -30.76
N GLN A 166 -8.42 -17.54 -31.78
CA GLN A 166 -8.50 -16.09 -31.63
C GLN A 166 -9.81 -15.79 -30.89
N ASP A 167 -9.73 -15.63 -29.57
CA ASP A 167 -10.86 -15.22 -28.74
C ASP A 167 -10.59 -13.81 -28.24
N ASN A 168 -11.57 -12.91 -28.40
CA ASN A 168 -11.46 -11.56 -27.86
C ASN A 168 -11.83 -11.62 -26.37
N PRO A 169 -11.03 -11.00 -25.49
CA PRO A 169 -11.34 -10.96 -24.06
C PRO A 169 -12.70 -10.27 -23.83
N PRO A 170 -13.47 -10.69 -22.80
CA PRO A 170 -14.69 -9.99 -22.40
C PRO A 170 -14.40 -8.51 -22.09
N MET A 171 -15.21 -7.61 -22.62
CA MET A 171 -15.11 -6.18 -22.30
C MET A 171 -15.80 -5.92 -20.95
N LEU A 172 -15.02 -5.47 -19.96
CA LEU A 172 -15.50 -5.11 -18.64
C LEU A 172 -15.64 -3.59 -18.53
N GLU A 173 -16.57 -3.12 -17.67
CA GLU A 173 -16.83 -1.68 -17.48
C GLU A 173 -15.60 -0.92 -16.96
N TYR A 174 -14.80 -1.59 -16.11
CA TYR A 174 -13.62 -1.01 -15.48
C TYR A 174 -12.36 -1.81 -15.80
N GLY A 175 -11.24 -1.09 -15.86
CA GLY A 175 -9.91 -1.66 -15.95
C GLY A 175 -9.40 -1.89 -17.36
N GLU A 176 -8.10 -2.15 -17.44
CA GLU A 176 -7.37 -2.38 -18.68
C GLU A 176 -7.03 -3.88 -18.80
N ILE A 177 -7.21 -4.46 -19.99
CA ILE A 177 -6.88 -5.86 -20.23
C ILE A 177 -5.36 -6.07 -20.19
N SER A 178 -4.93 -7.10 -19.47
CA SER A 178 -3.55 -7.58 -19.45
C SER A 178 -3.52 -9.06 -19.77
N TYR A 179 -2.80 -9.45 -20.82
CA TYR A 179 -2.68 -10.86 -21.18
C TYR A 179 -1.69 -11.55 -20.24
N ALA A 180 -2.19 -12.52 -19.47
CA ALA A 180 -1.40 -13.28 -18.52
C ALA A 180 -0.95 -14.61 -19.14
N HIS A 181 0.35 -14.72 -19.42
CA HIS A 181 0.98 -16.02 -19.76
C HIS A 181 1.22 -16.85 -18.51
N THR A 182 1.68 -16.20 -17.45
CA THR A 182 1.84 -16.74 -16.10
C THR A 182 0.88 -16.01 -15.16
N SER A 183 0.29 -16.72 -14.20
CA SER A 183 -0.63 -16.10 -13.25
C SER A 183 0.10 -15.07 -12.37
N PRO A 184 -0.48 -13.89 -12.15
CA PRO A 184 0.05 -12.90 -11.21
C PRO A 184 -0.31 -13.20 -9.74
N PHE A 185 -0.97 -14.34 -9.48
CA PHE A 185 -1.41 -14.83 -8.18
C PHE A 185 -0.78 -16.20 -7.87
N GLN A 186 -1.02 -16.71 -6.67
CA GLN A 186 -0.52 -18.00 -6.18
C GLN A 186 -1.12 -19.20 -6.92
N ALA A 187 -2.28 -19.02 -7.56
CA ALA A 187 -2.97 -20.07 -8.32
C ALA A 187 -2.87 -19.81 -9.82
N ASP A 188 -2.77 -20.87 -10.61
CA ASP A 188 -2.82 -20.78 -12.07
C ASP A 188 -4.20 -20.35 -12.56
N MET A 189 -4.22 -19.46 -13.55
CA MET A 189 -5.44 -19.12 -14.27
C MET A 189 -5.81 -20.23 -15.26
N LEU A 190 -7.09 -20.45 -15.50
CA LEU A 190 -7.59 -21.38 -16.52
C LEU A 190 -7.62 -20.70 -17.91
N PRO A 191 -7.39 -21.45 -19.01
CA PRO A 191 -7.51 -20.88 -20.35
C PRO A 191 -8.92 -20.33 -20.61
N GLY A 192 -9.01 -19.05 -20.97
CA GLY A 192 -10.27 -18.32 -21.17
C GLY A 192 -10.78 -17.56 -19.94
N GLU A 193 -10.13 -17.70 -18.79
CA GLU A 193 -10.48 -17.00 -17.56
C GLU A 193 -10.06 -15.53 -17.62
N ILE A 194 -10.92 -14.67 -17.06
CA ILE A 194 -10.64 -13.26 -16.80
C ILE A 194 -10.76 -12.99 -15.30
N LEU A 195 -9.74 -12.37 -14.71
CA LEU A 195 -9.70 -12.02 -13.30
C LEU A 195 -9.36 -10.54 -13.15
N GLN A 196 -10.28 -9.76 -12.59
CA GLN A 196 -10.02 -8.37 -12.27
C GLN A 196 -9.19 -8.28 -10.99
N ALA A 197 -8.29 -7.30 -10.94
CA ALA A 197 -7.46 -7.06 -9.78
C ALA A 197 -7.20 -5.59 -9.56
N PHE A 198 -7.12 -5.18 -8.30
CA PHE A 198 -6.41 -3.96 -7.96
C PHE A 198 -4.92 -4.21 -8.01
N GLU A 199 -4.20 -3.26 -8.62
CA GLU A 199 -2.75 -3.29 -8.71
C GLU A 199 -2.19 -1.89 -8.45
N ASN A 200 -1.30 -1.81 -7.45
CA ASN A 200 -0.50 -0.65 -7.13
C ASN A 200 0.88 -1.09 -6.61
N HIS A 201 1.74 -0.17 -6.19
CA HIS A 201 3.09 -0.52 -5.71
C HIS A 201 3.11 -1.22 -4.34
N MET A 202 1.99 -1.22 -3.61
CA MET A 202 1.90 -1.80 -2.27
C MET A 202 1.35 -3.22 -2.28
N PHE A 203 0.34 -3.49 -3.11
CA PHE A 203 -0.31 -4.79 -3.18
C PHE A 203 -0.96 -5.06 -4.54
N ARG A 204 -1.20 -6.34 -4.80
CA ARG A 204 -2.15 -6.83 -5.79
C ARG A 204 -3.27 -7.57 -5.08
N ALA A 205 -4.52 -7.38 -5.46
CA ALA A 205 -5.63 -8.12 -4.86
C ALA A 205 -6.71 -8.41 -5.91
N PRO A 206 -7.26 -9.64 -5.99
CA PRO A 206 -8.37 -9.92 -6.88
C PRO A 206 -9.60 -9.11 -6.44
N ILE A 207 -10.37 -8.61 -7.39
CA ILE A 207 -11.60 -7.86 -7.14
C ILE A 207 -12.77 -8.47 -7.90
N PHE A 208 -13.94 -8.47 -7.27
CA PHE A 208 -15.15 -9.04 -7.82
C PHE A 208 -16.24 -7.97 -7.85
N HIS A 209 -16.76 -7.68 -9.04
CA HIS A 209 -17.82 -6.68 -9.22
C HIS A 209 -19.15 -7.19 -8.70
N HIS A 210 -19.86 -6.34 -7.95
CA HIS A 210 -21.21 -6.55 -7.47
C HIS A 210 -22.05 -5.29 -7.67
N GLN A 211 -23.37 -5.46 -7.63
CA GLN A 211 -24.33 -4.36 -7.64
C GLN A 211 -24.75 -4.00 -6.21
N LEU A 212 -24.69 -2.71 -5.90
CA LEU A 212 -25.22 -2.19 -4.64
C LEU A 212 -26.74 -2.37 -4.54
N LEU A 213 -27.22 -2.57 -3.31
CA LEU A 213 -28.64 -2.66 -3.04
C LEU A 213 -29.33 -1.32 -3.34
N PRO A 214 -30.56 -1.32 -3.90
CA PRO A 214 -31.30 -0.08 -4.16
C PRO A 214 -31.63 0.76 -2.91
N THR A 215 -31.46 0.19 -1.72
CA THR A 215 -31.68 0.85 -0.42
C THR A 215 -30.50 1.71 0.03
N ASP A 216 -29.32 1.52 -0.58
CA ASP A 216 -28.07 2.03 -0.05
C ASP A 216 -27.61 3.25 -0.87
N PHE A 217 -27.26 4.32 -0.17
CA PHE A 217 -26.81 5.57 -0.77
C PHE A 217 -25.51 6.05 -0.12
N LEU A 218 -24.65 6.70 -0.91
CA LEU A 218 -23.47 7.35 -0.34
C LEU A 218 -23.84 8.75 0.17
N ILE A 219 -23.64 8.96 1.47
CA ILE A 219 -23.77 10.26 2.12
C ILE A 219 -22.39 10.90 2.27
N LEU A 220 -22.21 12.08 1.67
CA LEU A 220 -21.00 12.88 1.79
C LEU A 220 -21.22 14.01 2.81
N ARG A 221 -20.58 13.88 3.97
CA ARG A 221 -20.68 14.85 5.06
C ARG A 221 -19.49 15.81 5.05
N THR A 222 -19.76 17.10 4.94
CA THR A 222 -18.77 18.18 5.13
C THR A 222 -19.01 18.89 6.46
N LYS A 223 -18.23 19.94 6.79
CA LYS A 223 -18.48 20.77 7.98
C LYS A 223 -19.79 21.56 7.91
N SER A 224 -20.32 21.75 6.70
CA SER A 224 -21.43 22.68 6.44
C SER A 224 -22.68 21.97 5.95
N ASN A 225 -22.53 20.98 5.06
CA ASN A 225 -23.64 20.37 4.33
C ASN A 225 -23.51 18.84 4.31
N TYR A 226 -24.66 18.18 4.18
CA TYR A 226 -24.78 16.79 3.74
C TYR A 226 -25.09 16.77 2.24
N HIS A 227 -24.44 15.87 1.51
CA HIS A 227 -24.80 15.57 0.12
C HIS A 227 -25.10 14.08 -0.03
N ILE A 228 -25.90 13.75 -1.03
CA ILE A 228 -26.27 12.38 -1.36
C ILE A 228 -25.97 12.11 -2.84
N ARG A 229 -25.50 10.89 -3.10
CA ARG A 229 -25.34 10.37 -4.47
C ARG A 229 -25.69 8.90 -4.54
N ASN A 230 -26.16 8.47 -5.71
CA ASN A 230 -26.31 7.06 -6.03
C ASN A 230 -24.93 6.49 -6.42
N ILE A 231 -24.64 5.28 -5.98
CA ILE A 231 -23.50 4.46 -6.44
C ILE A 231 -24.04 3.08 -6.77
N ARG A 232 -23.71 2.58 -7.95
CA ARG A 232 -24.20 1.28 -8.43
C ARG A 232 -23.17 0.16 -8.28
N ASN A 233 -21.90 0.53 -8.41
CA ASN A 233 -20.80 -0.41 -8.54
C ASN A 233 -20.04 -0.50 -7.22
N ILE A 234 -19.99 -1.71 -6.66
CA ILE A 234 -19.17 -2.06 -5.51
C ILE A 234 -18.31 -3.26 -5.89
N PHE A 235 -17.06 -3.25 -5.45
CA PHE A 235 -16.14 -4.36 -5.60
C PHE A 235 -15.89 -5.01 -4.25
N THR A 236 -15.95 -6.33 -4.22
CA THR A 236 -15.39 -7.12 -3.12
C THR A 236 -13.91 -7.33 -3.41
N VAL A 237 -13.04 -6.92 -2.49
CA VAL A 237 -11.59 -7.09 -2.60
C VAL A 237 -11.19 -8.33 -1.80
N GLY A 238 -10.62 -9.32 -2.48
CA GLY A 238 -10.08 -10.52 -1.86
C GLY A 238 -8.78 -10.25 -1.10
N GLN A 239 -8.15 -11.33 -0.64
CA GLN A 239 -6.91 -11.24 0.14
C GLN A 239 -5.79 -10.55 -0.66
N GLU A 240 -5.06 -9.65 0.00
CA GLU A 240 -3.92 -8.99 -0.58
C GLU A 240 -2.76 -9.96 -0.86
N CYS A 241 -2.09 -9.73 -1.99
CA CYS A 241 -0.77 -10.22 -2.34
C CYS A 241 0.21 -9.04 -2.17
N PRO A 242 0.89 -8.91 -1.02
CA PRO A 242 1.74 -7.77 -0.74
C PRO A 242 2.89 -7.63 -1.74
N LEU A 243 3.12 -6.43 -2.24
CA LEU A 243 4.23 -6.06 -3.12
C LEU A 243 5.25 -5.16 -2.40
N GLN A 244 4.92 -4.71 -1.19
CA GLN A 244 5.80 -3.95 -0.31
C GLN A 244 5.91 -4.60 1.06
N GLU A 245 7.11 -4.58 1.62
CA GLU A 245 7.37 -5.08 2.97
C GLU A 245 6.95 -4.04 4.02
N VAL A 246 6.18 -4.49 5.02
CA VAL A 246 5.86 -3.71 6.22
C VAL A 246 7.03 -3.83 7.20
N PRO A 247 7.64 -2.72 7.66
CA PRO A 247 8.74 -2.81 8.60
C PRO A 247 8.25 -3.32 9.96
N GLY A 248 9.11 -4.04 10.67
CA GLY A 248 8.82 -4.42 12.06
C GLY A 248 9.03 -3.25 13.04
N PRO A 249 8.33 -3.23 14.19
CA PRO A 249 8.49 -2.21 15.22
C PRO A 249 9.94 -2.07 15.68
N ASN A 250 10.42 -0.84 15.86
CA ASN A 250 11.80 -0.52 16.25
C ASN A 250 12.92 -1.06 15.34
N SER A 251 12.60 -1.67 14.19
CA SER A 251 13.61 -2.11 13.22
C SER A 251 14.44 -0.95 12.67
N LYS A 252 15.63 -1.26 12.11
CA LYS A 252 16.45 -0.28 11.39
C LYS A 252 15.63 0.48 10.33
N ARG A 253 14.78 -0.22 9.58
CA ARG A 253 13.93 0.35 8.52
C ARG A 253 12.87 1.31 9.07
N ALA A 254 12.18 0.94 10.14
CA ALA A 254 11.20 1.82 10.80
C ALA A 254 11.86 3.10 11.34
N ASN A 255 13.04 2.97 11.94
CA ASN A 255 13.80 4.11 12.47
C ASN A 255 14.31 5.05 11.36
N ILE A 256 14.78 4.50 10.24
CA ILE A 256 15.18 5.27 9.06
C ILE A 256 13.98 6.03 8.48
N PHE A 257 12.83 5.38 8.32
CA PHE A 257 11.62 6.05 7.87
C PHE A 257 11.21 7.19 8.78
N ALA A 258 11.12 6.96 10.10
CA ALA A 258 10.71 7.98 11.07
C ALA A 258 11.66 9.20 11.05
N ARG A 259 12.96 8.94 10.85
CA ARG A 259 13.98 9.98 10.66
C ARG A 259 13.72 10.81 9.40
N ASP A 260 13.56 10.14 8.26
CA ASP A 260 13.48 10.79 6.95
C ASP A 260 12.14 11.52 6.79
N PHE A 261 11.07 11.00 7.38
CA PHE A 261 9.76 11.65 7.41
C PHE A 261 9.77 12.95 8.23
N LEU A 262 10.44 12.94 9.40
CA LEU A 262 10.68 14.17 10.17
C LEU A 262 11.49 15.18 9.36
N GLN A 263 12.54 14.73 8.66
CA GLN A 263 13.40 15.59 7.86
C GLN A 263 12.64 16.22 6.68
N ALA A 264 11.85 15.41 5.95
CA ALA A 264 11.00 15.89 4.87
C ALA A 264 9.98 16.92 5.36
N TYR A 265 9.37 16.69 6.53
CA TYR A 265 8.45 17.65 7.14
C TYR A 265 9.14 18.99 7.46
N ILE A 266 10.34 18.95 8.05
CA ILE A 266 11.13 20.16 8.35
C ILE A 266 11.43 20.94 7.07
N PHE A 267 11.87 20.27 6.00
CA PHE A 267 12.14 20.93 4.72
C PHE A 267 10.88 21.56 4.12
N ARG A 268 9.73 20.88 4.20
CA ARG A 268 8.45 21.45 3.76
C ARG A 268 8.02 22.66 4.58
N LEU A 269 8.32 22.70 5.88
CA LEU A 269 8.08 23.90 6.69
C LEU A 269 8.95 25.09 6.24
N PHE A 270 10.23 24.85 5.93
CA PHE A 270 11.09 25.91 5.36
C PHE A 270 10.58 26.41 4.02
N TRP A 271 10.13 25.52 3.12
CA TRP A 271 9.49 25.91 1.85
C TRP A 271 8.20 26.72 2.04
N LYS A 272 7.48 26.49 3.14
CA LYS A 272 6.25 27.22 3.47
C LYS A 272 6.52 28.59 4.13
N SER A 273 7.72 28.81 4.66
CA SER A 273 8.11 30.08 5.28
C SER A 273 8.07 31.21 4.25
N ARG A 274 7.45 32.34 4.62
CA ARG A 274 7.43 33.56 3.80
C ARG A 274 8.57 34.54 4.15
N ASP A 275 9.27 34.28 5.26
CA ASP A 275 10.39 35.09 5.71
C ASP A 275 11.65 34.87 4.86
N LYS A 276 12.51 35.88 4.79
CA LYS A 276 13.82 35.83 4.13
C LYS A 276 14.90 36.29 5.12
N PRO A 277 15.85 35.42 5.53
CA PRO A 277 15.95 33.98 5.22
C PRO A 277 14.79 33.15 5.81
N PRO A 278 14.48 31.96 5.24
CA PRO A 278 13.43 31.09 5.75
C PRO A 278 13.65 30.71 7.21
N ARG A 279 12.60 30.74 8.03
CA ARG A 279 12.67 30.40 9.46
C ARG A 279 11.44 29.64 9.93
N ILE A 280 11.63 28.79 10.94
CA ILE A 280 10.57 27.96 11.52
C ILE A 280 10.67 27.95 13.05
N LYS A 281 9.57 27.62 13.73
CA LYS A 281 9.56 27.44 15.19
C LYS A 281 9.71 25.98 15.57
N MET A 282 10.42 25.71 16.67
CA MET A 282 10.49 24.37 17.27
C MET A 282 9.10 23.84 17.66
N GLU A 283 8.22 24.73 18.13
CA GLU A 283 6.87 24.39 18.56
C GLU A 283 6.03 23.76 17.43
N ASP A 284 6.17 24.25 16.19
CA ASP A 284 5.44 23.71 15.04
C ASP A 284 5.83 22.26 14.75
N VAL A 285 7.13 21.93 14.87
CA VAL A 285 7.63 20.57 14.70
C VAL A 285 7.20 19.68 15.87
N ARG A 286 7.29 20.18 17.12
CA ARG A 286 6.87 19.44 18.32
C ARG A 286 5.37 19.11 18.30
N LYS A 287 4.55 20.02 17.81
CA LYS A 287 3.11 19.81 17.66
C LYS A 287 2.79 18.72 16.64
N ALA A 288 3.57 18.62 15.57
CA ALA A 288 3.42 17.58 14.55
C ALA A 288 3.98 16.22 14.98
N PHE A 289 5.08 16.22 15.74
CA PHE A 289 5.79 15.01 16.22
C PHE A 289 5.90 15.01 17.76
N PRO A 290 4.78 14.87 18.49
CA PRO A 290 4.78 14.95 19.95
C PRO A 290 5.54 13.81 20.64
N GLN A 291 5.71 12.67 19.97
CA GLN A 291 6.46 11.51 20.44
C GLN A 291 7.98 11.69 20.35
N ASN A 292 8.46 12.63 19.54
CA ASN A 292 9.89 12.84 19.35
C ASN A 292 10.44 13.75 20.45
N ALA A 293 11.47 13.28 21.15
CA ALA A 293 12.20 14.11 22.10
C ALA A 293 12.81 15.35 21.42
N GLU A 294 12.79 16.49 22.10
CA GLU A 294 13.28 17.76 21.53
C GLU A 294 14.73 17.66 21.05
N ASN A 295 15.57 16.91 21.77
CA ASN A 295 16.96 16.66 21.38
C ASN A 295 17.08 15.97 20.02
N SER A 296 16.16 15.07 19.68
CA SER A 296 16.12 14.41 18.37
C SER A 296 15.75 15.41 17.27
N ILE A 297 14.76 16.26 17.51
CA ILE A 297 14.36 17.31 16.57
C ILE A 297 15.50 18.31 16.35
N ARG A 298 16.16 18.72 17.44
CA ARG A 298 17.32 19.62 17.43
C ARG A 298 18.48 19.06 16.60
N LYS A 299 18.76 17.76 16.70
CA LYS A 299 19.79 17.09 15.88
C LYS A 299 19.49 17.24 14.37
N ARG A 300 18.22 17.15 13.96
CA ARG A 300 17.82 17.35 12.55
C ARG A 300 17.88 18.81 12.11
N LEU A 301 17.41 19.72 12.94
CA LEU A 301 17.43 21.15 12.63
C LEU A 301 18.86 21.70 12.49
N LYS A 302 19.81 21.25 13.31
CA LYS A 302 21.23 21.64 13.24
C LYS A 302 21.91 21.28 11.90
N MET A 303 21.36 20.33 11.13
CA MET A 303 21.93 19.95 9.84
C MET A 303 21.74 21.05 8.78
N SER A 304 20.68 21.86 8.89
CA SER A 304 20.29 22.84 7.86
C SER A 304 20.08 24.26 8.39
N SER A 305 20.01 24.45 9.71
CA SER A 305 19.58 25.72 10.31
C SER A 305 20.31 26.07 11.61
N ASP A 306 20.40 27.37 11.88
CA ASP A 306 20.97 27.94 13.08
C ASP A 306 19.88 28.40 14.05
N PHE A 307 20.13 28.18 15.34
CA PHE A 307 19.25 28.66 16.39
C PHE A 307 19.50 30.15 16.66
N LYS A 308 18.45 30.98 16.50
CA LYS A 308 18.48 32.41 16.82
C LYS A 308 17.45 32.73 17.91
N ARG A 309 17.93 33.30 19.00
CA ARG A 309 17.09 33.80 20.10
C ARG A 309 16.70 35.25 19.78
N THR A 310 15.44 35.51 19.47
CA THR A 310 14.91 36.87 19.41
C THR A 310 14.49 37.24 20.83
N GLY A 311 14.93 38.39 21.35
CA GLY A 311 14.90 38.77 22.79
C GLY A 311 13.54 38.84 23.51
N GLY A 312 12.46 38.29 22.95
CA GLY A 312 11.18 38.09 23.62
C GLY A 312 11.09 36.68 24.24
N VAL A 313 10.33 36.57 25.34
CA VAL A 313 10.26 35.41 26.25
C VAL A 313 9.88 34.08 25.57
N HIS A 314 9.31 34.10 24.35
CA HIS A 314 8.90 32.88 23.62
C HIS A 314 9.16 32.89 22.10
N CYS A 315 10.05 33.75 21.59
CA CYS A 315 10.30 33.86 20.15
C CYS A 315 11.68 33.31 19.74
N ASN A 316 11.85 31.99 19.92
CA ASN A 316 13.03 31.28 19.41
C ASN A 316 12.78 30.79 17.98
N TRP A 317 13.70 31.08 17.08
CA TRP A 317 13.59 30.71 15.65
C TRP A 317 14.76 29.85 15.22
N TRP A 318 14.48 28.87 14.36
CA TRP A 318 15.47 28.16 13.58
C TRP A 318 15.51 28.78 12.20
N VAL A 319 16.64 29.40 11.87
CA VAL A 319 16.85 30.16 10.63
C VAL A 319 17.69 29.31 9.69
N LEU A 320 17.22 29.11 8.46
CA LEU A 320 17.96 28.35 7.46
C LEU A 320 19.34 28.98 7.23
N ARG A 321 20.38 28.16 7.22
CA ARG A 321 21.75 28.63 6.98
C ARG A 321 21.89 29.15 5.55
N SER A 322 22.69 30.21 5.36
CA SER A 322 22.91 30.81 4.05
C SER A 322 23.71 29.92 3.10
N ASP A 323 24.53 29.02 3.63
CA ASP A 323 25.34 28.06 2.87
C ASP A 323 24.62 26.71 2.63
N PHE A 324 23.40 26.55 3.13
CA PHE A 324 22.63 25.33 2.96
C PHE A 324 21.65 25.45 1.79
N ARG A 325 21.82 24.61 0.76
CA ARG A 325 20.83 24.48 -0.31
C ARG A 325 19.65 23.64 0.17
N LEU A 326 18.48 24.26 0.28
CA LEU A 326 17.25 23.54 0.58
C LEU A 326 16.92 22.56 -0.55
N PRO A 327 16.68 21.27 -0.26
CA PRO A 327 16.29 20.31 -1.28
C PRO A 327 15.02 20.73 -2.02
N SER A 328 15.00 20.50 -3.33
CA SER A 328 13.84 20.73 -4.21
C SER A 328 12.67 19.81 -3.84
N GLN A 329 11.47 20.10 -4.35
CA GLN A 329 10.30 19.25 -4.11
C GLN A 329 10.53 17.81 -4.58
N GLU A 330 11.25 17.61 -5.68
CA GLU A 330 11.54 16.29 -6.22
C GLU A 330 12.50 15.49 -5.33
N GLU A 331 13.57 16.14 -4.86
CA GLU A 331 14.50 15.52 -3.89
C GLU A 331 13.79 15.17 -2.57
N ILE A 332 12.84 15.99 -2.12
CA ILE A 332 12.05 15.69 -0.92
C ILE A 332 11.11 14.50 -1.16
N ARG A 333 10.55 14.34 -2.37
CA ARG A 333 9.69 13.20 -2.73
C ARG A 333 10.45 11.87 -2.74
N GLN A 334 11.74 11.91 -3.10
CA GLN A 334 12.59 10.72 -3.07
C GLN A 334 12.99 10.29 -1.64
N LEU A 335 12.95 11.20 -0.67
CA LEU A 335 13.26 10.86 0.73
C LEU A 335 12.21 9.93 1.35
N VAL A 336 10.94 10.21 1.10
CA VAL A 336 9.82 9.44 1.65
C VAL A 336 8.69 9.37 0.64
N THR A 337 8.27 8.15 0.31
CA THR A 337 7.14 7.91 -0.59
C THR A 337 5.82 7.69 0.17
N PRO A 338 4.66 7.92 -0.46
CA PRO A 338 3.35 7.61 0.13
C PRO A 338 3.21 6.15 0.58
N GLU A 339 3.78 5.22 -0.20
CA GLU A 339 3.77 3.79 0.07
C GLU A 339 4.57 3.44 1.33
N GLN A 340 5.73 4.09 1.55
CA GLN A 340 6.49 3.93 2.79
C GLN A 340 5.71 4.42 4.02
N CYS A 341 4.95 5.52 3.88
CA CYS A 341 4.06 5.99 4.95
C CYS A 341 2.98 4.96 5.29
N CYS A 342 2.34 4.35 4.28
CA CYS A 342 1.30 3.36 4.50
C CYS A 342 1.84 2.11 5.20
N ALA A 343 3.00 1.61 4.78
CA ALA A 343 3.68 0.51 5.44
C ALA A 343 4.00 0.82 6.91
N TYR A 344 4.51 2.03 7.20
CA TYR A 344 4.77 2.44 8.58
C TYR A 344 3.49 2.59 9.41
N TYR A 345 2.40 3.12 8.83
CA TYR A 345 1.11 3.21 9.53
C TYR A 345 0.50 1.83 9.81
N SER A 346 0.63 0.89 8.87
CA SER A 346 0.21 -0.51 9.06
C SER A 346 0.95 -1.16 10.24
N MET A 347 2.27 -0.99 10.31
CA MET A 347 3.08 -1.42 11.45
C MET A 347 2.56 -0.83 12.77
N GLN A 348 2.39 0.48 12.86
CA GLN A 348 1.92 1.12 14.09
C GLN A 348 0.51 0.67 14.50
N ALA A 349 -0.39 0.48 13.53
CA ALA A 349 -1.75 0.04 13.80
C ALA A 349 -1.78 -1.40 14.32
N ALA A 350 -0.99 -2.29 13.72
CA ALA A 350 -0.87 -3.67 14.18
C ALA A 350 -0.17 -3.76 15.55
N GLU A 351 0.90 -3.00 15.77
CA GLU A 351 1.58 -2.92 17.07
C GLU A 351 0.60 -2.50 18.17
N GLN A 352 -0.25 -1.49 17.92
CA GLN A 352 -1.25 -1.05 18.90
C GLN A 352 -2.29 -2.15 19.17
N ARG A 353 -2.74 -2.89 18.16
CA ARG A 353 -3.70 -3.99 18.33
C ARG A 353 -3.11 -5.12 19.17
N LEU A 354 -1.85 -5.49 18.93
CA LEU A 354 -1.17 -6.52 19.71
C LEU A 354 -0.95 -6.07 21.17
N LYS A 355 -0.59 -4.80 21.39
CA LYS A 355 -0.52 -4.23 22.75
C LYS A 355 -1.88 -4.28 23.45
N ASP A 356 -2.96 -3.96 22.74
CA ASP A 356 -4.32 -4.04 23.27
C ASP A 356 -4.76 -5.49 23.56
N ALA A 357 -4.23 -6.48 22.84
CA ALA A 357 -4.45 -7.91 23.08
C ALA A 357 -3.57 -8.49 24.20
N GLY A 358 -2.70 -7.69 24.82
CA GLY A 358 -1.88 -8.10 25.97
C GLY A 358 -0.45 -8.51 25.62
N TYR A 359 -0.04 -8.45 24.36
CA TYR A 359 1.34 -8.74 23.97
C TYR A 359 2.26 -7.60 24.38
N GLY A 360 3.13 -7.87 25.35
CA GLY A 360 4.11 -6.90 25.83
C GLY A 360 5.21 -6.61 24.81
N GLU A 361 5.82 -5.44 24.90
CA GLU A 361 6.90 -4.98 24.01
C GLU A 361 8.08 -5.97 23.91
N LYS A 362 8.41 -6.67 25.01
CA LYS A 362 9.47 -7.69 25.00
C LYS A 362 9.16 -8.87 24.08
N VAL A 363 7.90 -9.28 23.99
CA VAL A 363 7.45 -10.39 23.14
C VAL A 363 7.29 -9.91 21.70
N LEU A 364 6.80 -8.68 21.50
CA LEU A 364 6.64 -8.08 20.18
C LEU A 364 7.96 -7.83 19.45
N PHE A 365 9.01 -7.49 20.18
CA PHE A 365 10.32 -7.21 19.58
C PHE A 365 11.21 -8.46 19.50
N ALA A 366 10.82 -9.56 20.14
CA ALA A 366 11.50 -10.84 19.98
C ALA A 366 11.27 -11.35 18.54
N GLY A 367 12.33 -11.39 17.74
CA GLY A 367 12.27 -11.85 16.33
C GLY A 367 12.04 -10.77 15.28
N VAL A 368 12.09 -9.47 15.64
CA VAL A 368 12.01 -8.36 14.67
C VAL A 368 13.38 -7.95 14.12
N ASP A 369 14.45 -8.15 14.87
CA ASP A 369 15.83 -7.92 14.43
C ASP A 369 16.39 -9.17 13.73
N ASP A 370 16.26 -9.15 12.40
CA ASP A 370 16.33 -10.34 11.54
C ASP A 370 17.57 -10.29 10.63
N GLU A 371 18.75 -10.02 11.21
CA GLU A 371 20.04 -10.26 10.54
C GLU A 371 20.74 -11.54 11.04
N ALA A 372 20.19 -12.24 12.06
CA ALA A 372 20.84 -13.43 12.62
C ALA A 372 19.89 -14.41 13.35
N ALA A 373 18.56 -14.32 13.19
CA ALA A 373 17.67 -15.28 13.84
C ALA A 373 17.66 -16.60 13.03
N ASP A 374 18.36 -17.61 13.54
CA ASP A 374 18.21 -19.00 13.10
C ASP A 374 16.72 -19.41 13.18
N GLU A 375 16.29 -20.27 12.25
CA GLU A 375 14.89 -20.73 12.12
C GLU A 375 14.28 -21.34 13.40
N ASN A 376 15.12 -21.71 14.37
CA ASN A 376 14.69 -22.17 15.68
C ASN A 376 14.07 -21.07 16.56
N ASP A 377 14.36 -19.79 16.32
CA ASP A 377 13.80 -18.69 17.13
C ASP A 377 12.43 -18.21 16.63
N THR A 378 12.10 -18.35 15.34
CA THR A 378 10.76 -18.02 14.81
C THR A 378 9.69 -19.01 15.26
N SER A 379 10.07 -20.25 15.57
CA SER A 379 9.16 -21.26 16.14
C SER A 379 8.65 -20.90 17.54
N LYS A 380 9.37 -20.03 18.27
CA LYS A 380 9.03 -19.57 19.62
C LYS A 380 8.12 -18.33 19.62
N ILE A 381 7.86 -17.75 18.46
CA ILE A 381 6.96 -16.61 18.31
C ILE A 381 5.52 -17.10 18.41
N GLU A 382 4.70 -16.40 19.18
CA GLU A 382 3.27 -16.71 19.32
C GLU A 382 2.54 -16.50 17.99
N ASP A 383 1.52 -17.33 17.73
CA ASP A 383 0.86 -17.40 16.43
C ASP A 383 0.21 -16.07 16.02
N GLU A 384 -0.39 -15.34 16.96
CA GLU A 384 -0.96 -14.01 16.71
C GLU A 384 0.11 -12.98 16.28
N ILE A 385 1.35 -13.09 16.79
CA ILE A 385 2.44 -12.20 16.37
C ILE A 385 2.88 -12.56 14.95
N LYS A 386 2.90 -13.84 14.58
CA LYS A 386 3.20 -14.26 13.20
C LYS A 386 2.15 -13.77 12.19
N CYS A 387 0.92 -13.49 12.63
CA CYS A 387 -0.12 -12.85 11.81
C CYS A 387 0.14 -11.34 11.58
N ALA A 388 1.11 -10.73 12.26
CA ALA A 388 1.40 -9.31 12.08
C ALA A 388 1.92 -9.00 10.67
N PRO A 389 1.61 -7.80 10.12
CA PRO A 389 1.90 -7.47 8.73
C PRO A 389 3.40 -7.50 8.39
N TRP A 390 4.28 -7.24 9.36
CA TRP A 390 5.73 -7.33 9.12
C TRP A 390 6.25 -8.76 8.96
N HIS A 391 5.53 -9.77 9.48
CA HIS A 391 5.85 -11.18 9.22
C HIS A 391 5.20 -11.67 7.93
N THR A 392 3.90 -11.41 7.74
CA THR A 392 3.14 -11.91 6.58
C THR A 392 3.63 -11.31 5.26
N THR A 393 3.86 -10.00 5.19
CA THR A 393 4.38 -9.35 3.97
C THR A 393 5.80 -9.82 3.65
N LYS A 394 6.66 -9.99 4.67
CA LYS A 394 8.02 -10.48 4.49
C LYS A 394 8.03 -11.93 3.98
N ALA A 395 7.27 -12.81 4.61
CA ALA A 395 7.17 -14.21 4.20
C ALA A 395 6.67 -14.34 2.75
N TYR A 396 5.62 -13.59 2.39
CA TYR A 396 5.10 -13.57 1.03
C TYR A 396 6.14 -13.09 0.01
N LEU A 397 6.82 -11.96 0.28
CA LEU A 397 7.83 -11.41 -0.62
C LEU A 397 9.08 -12.28 -0.75
N ASP A 398 9.50 -12.95 0.32
CA ASP A 398 10.62 -13.91 0.26
C ASP A 398 10.23 -15.17 -0.52
N SER A 399 8.97 -15.61 -0.44
CA SER A 399 8.46 -16.72 -1.26
C SER A 399 8.45 -16.39 -2.76
N LEU A 400 8.07 -15.16 -3.13
CA LEU A 400 8.11 -14.70 -4.53
C LEU A 400 9.54 -14.65 -5.09
N LYS A 401 10.54 -14.50 -4.20
CA LYS A 401 11.98 -14.53 -4.54
C LYS A 401 12.56 -15.95 -4.51
N GLY A 402 11.74 -16.97 -4.26
CA GLY A 402 12.18 -18.36 -4.16
C GLY A 402 13.01 -18.68 -2.92
N LYS A 403 13.01 -17.82 -1.90
CA LYS A 403 13.82 -18.02 -0.67
C LYS A 403 13.15 -18.94 0.34
N CYS A 404 11.83 -19.07 0.31
CA CYS A 404 11.09 -19.95 1.20
C CYS A 404 9.74 -20.39 0.61
N TRP A 405 9.11 -21.38 1.23
CA TRP A 405 7.73 -21.77 0.95
C TRP A 405 6.76 -21.12 1.94
N LEU A 406 5.48 -21.06 1.58
CA LEU A 406 4.41 -20.57 2.46
C LEU A 406 3.56 -21.73 2.97
N GLN A 407 3.21 -21.68 4.24
CA GLN A 407 2.17 -22.53 4.83
C GLN A 407 0.81 -21.98 4.44
N LEU A 408 0.31 -22.34 3.25
CA LEU A 408 -0.94 -21.78 2.71
C LEU A 408 -2.18 -22.07 3.56
N ARG A 409 -2.18 -23.16 4.35
CA ARG A 409 -3.24 -23.49 5.32
C ARG A 409 -2.68 -23.43 6.73
N GLY A 410 -3.15 -22.50 7.54
CA GLY A 410 -2.63 -22.28 8.87
C GLY A 410 -3.37 -21.19 9.63
N PHE A 411 -2.92 -20.92 10.85
CA PHE A 411 -3.54 -19.95 11.76
C PHE A 411 -3.51 -18.51 11.24
N SER A 412 -2.64 -18.19 10.26
CA SER A 412 -2.56 -16.84 9.69
C SER A 412 -3.51 -16.61 8.50
N ASP A 413 -4.43 -17.54 8.24
CA ASP A 413 -5.53 -17.34 7.31
C ASP A 413 -6.44 -16.22 7.83
N PRO A 414 -6.56 -15.07 7.13
CA PRO A 414 -7.34 -13.93 7.61
C PRO A 414 -8.85 -14.19 7.66
N THR A 415 -9.34 -15.26 7.04
CA THR A 415 -10.77 -15.64 7.05
C THR A 415 -11.13 -16.50 8.25
N GLY A 416 -10.17 -17.25 8.80
CA GLY A 416 -10.40 -18.21 9.88
C GLY A 416 -11.24 -19.43 9.49
N CYS A 417 -11.59 -19.60 8.21
CA CYS A 417 -12.45 -20.69 7.73
C CYS A 417 -11.88 -21.46 6.52
N GLY A 418 -10.64 -21.20 6.10
CA GLY A 418 -9.97 -21.90 5.01
C GLY A 418 -10.22 -21.30 3.62
N GLU A 419 -10.79 -20.10 3.54
CA GLU A 419 -11.04 -19.37 2.29
C GLU A 419 -9.96 -18.31 1.99
N GLY A 420 -8.93 -18.21 2.85
CA GLY A 420 -7.75 -17.41 2.64
C GLY A 420 -6.46 -18.23 2.75
N PHE A 421 -5.35 -17.55 2.47
CA PHE A 421 -4.00 -18.09 2.54
C PHE A 421 -3.32 -17.66 3.84
N SER A 422 -2.66 -18.60 4.48
CA SER A 422 -1.72 -18.32 5.56
C SER A 422 -0.34 -17.97 4.98
N TYR A 423 0.20 -16.82 5.36
CA TYR A 423 1.49 -16.30 4.91
C TYR A 423 2.56 -16.49 6.00
N VAL A 424 2.83 -17.76 6.31
CA VAL A 424 3.86 -18.17 7.27
C VAL A 424 4.97 -18.92 6.54
N ARG A 425 6.22 -18.58 6.85
CA ARG A 425 7.40 -19.20 6.21
C ARG A 425 7.54 -20.67 6.61
N VAL A 426 7.86 -21.53 5.63
CA VAL A 426 8.22 -22.94 5.81
C VAL A 426 9.55 -23.22 5.09
N SER A 427 10.44 -23.97 5.77
CA SER A 427 11.80 -24.28 5.29
C SER A 427 11.84 -25.43 4.29
N ASN A 428 10.99 -26.45 4.46
CA ASN A 428 10.93 -27.61 3.56
C ASN A 428 9.82 -27.45 2.51
N LYS A 429 10.09 -27.96 1.30
CA LYS A 429 9.04 -28.24 0.32
C LYS A 429 8.04 -29.19 0.97
N PRO A 430 6.74 -28.85 1.07
CA PRO A 430 5.77 -29.73 1.74
C PRO A 430 5.79 -31.10 1.05
N ASN A 431 5.95 -32.16 1.85
CA ASN A 431 5.84 -33.53 1.36
C ASN A 431 4.39 -33.74 0.92
N ALA A 432 4.17 -34.23 -0.31
CA ALA A 432 2.85 -34.42 -0.92
C ALA A 432 1.88 -35.37 -0.15
N ARG A 433 2.28 -35.90 1.01
CA ARG A 433 1.49 -36.80 1.86
C ARG A 433 0.63 -36.09 2.91
N GLU A 434 0.84 -34.80 3.18
CA GLU A 434 0.04 -34.04 4.17
C GLU A 434 -1.15 -33.29 3.55
N ALA A 435 -1.41 -33.48 2.25
CA ALA A 435 -2.51 -32.86 1.52
C ALA A 435 -3.80 -33.71 1.51
N GLU A 436 -3.97 -34.67 2.44
CA GLU A 436 -5.28 -35.27 2.67
C GLU A 436 -6.08 -34.39 3.65
N PRO A 437 -7.35 -34.04 3.34
CA PRO A 437 -8.20 -33.42 4.34
C PRO A 437 -8.39 -34.41 5.49
N GLU A 438 -8.23 -33.94 6.73
CA GLU A 438 -8.53 -34.72 7.93
C GLU A 438 -9.97 -35.25 7.82
N THR A 439 -10.09 -36.50 7.37
CA THR A 439 -11.36 -37.21 7.42
C THR A 439 -11.62 -37.53 8.88
N ILE A 440 -12.71 -36.97 9.38
CA ILE A 440 -13.29 -37.26 10.70
C ILE A 440 -13.26 -38.78 10.89
N GLN A 441 -12.39 -39.25 11.79
CA GLN A 441 -12.21 -40.67 12.10
C GLN A 441 -13.52 -41.23 12.65
N THR A 442 -14.33 -41.84 11.78
CA THR A 442 -15.37 -42.76 12.21
C THR A 442 -14.67 -44.06 12.61
N LYS A 443 -14.57 -44.30 13.93
CA LYS A 443 -14.09 -45.55 14.51
C LYS A 443 -14.84 -46.74 13.87
N LYS A 444 -14.17 -47.49 13.01
CA LYS A 444 -14.61 -48.84 12.64
C LYS A 444 -14.24 -49.80 13.77
N MET A 445 -15.25 -50.49 14.29
CA MET A 445 -15.09 -51.61 15.22
C MET A 445 -14.27 -52.72 14.55
N VAL A 446 -13.31 -53.25 15.29
CA VAL A 446 -12.50 -54.41 14.90
C VAL A 446 -13.28 -55.69 15.28
N THR A 447 -13.56 -56.53 14.29
CA THR A 447 -13.95 -57.93 14.47
C THR A 447 -13.03 -58.80 13.62
N GLY A 448 -12.42 -59.81 14.24
CA GLY A 448 -11.84 -60.95 13.54
C GLY A 448 -10.35 -61.17 13.79
N THR A 449 -10.04 -62.08 14.71
CA THR A 449 -8.81 -62.88 14.75
C THR A 449 -8.79 -63.87 13.59
N ASP A 450 -7.61 -64.09 12.98
CA ASP A 450 -7.19 -65.45 12.60
C ASP A 450 -5.67 -65.52 12.40
N ALA A 451 -5.15 -66.70 12.72
CA ALA A 451 -3.76 -67.08 12.87
C ALA A 451 -2.98 -67.13 11.54
N ASP A 452 -1.69 -66.77 11.63
CA ASP A 452 -0.52 -67.58 11.25
C ASP A 452 0.77 -66.99 11.86
#